data_AF-A0A1I8IL62-F1
#
_entry.id   AF-A0A1I8IL62-F1
#
_cell.length_a   1.000
_cell.length_b   1.000
_cell.length_c   1.000
_cell.angle_alpha   90.00
_cell.angle_beta   90.00
_cell.angle_gamma   90.00
#
_symmetry.space_group_name_H-M   'P 1'
#
loop_
_entity.id
_entity.type
_entity.pdbx_description
1 polymer ?
#
loop_
_entity_poly.entity_id
_entity_poly.type
_entity_poly.pdbx_seq_one_letter_code
_entity_poly.pdbx_strand_id
1 'polypeptide(L)'
;MSETSSVSMPMDTYGSINGGSSSDRAKLMPTKPPRRAGGLRRRHFVIVWEEDLQRADDDPEDPWEQRKAVYRRRFEGNLRKVGVQMEEETSTSEKKKIHFIKLFVPWDVMCYYAEDLCLRAPLQVRL
;
A
#
# COMPACT_ATOMS: atom_id res chain seq x y z
N MET A 1 -1.31 -10.44 33.75
CA MET A 1 0.03 -10.96 33.37
C MET A 1 0.00 -11.21 31.87
N SER A 2 0.69 -10.39 31.08
CA SER A 2 0.76 -10.52 29.63
C SER A 2 1.95 -11.41 29.25
N GLU A 3 1.66 -12.62 28.76
CA GLU A 3 2.68 -13.56 28.27
C GLU A 3 3.28 -13.06 26.95
N THR A 4 4.61 -12.99 26.92
CA THR A 4 5.40 -12.74 25.71
C THR A 4 5.63 -14.08 25.03
N SER A 5 4.96 -14.33 23.91
CA SER A 5 5.22 -15.52 23.10
C SER A 5 6.34 -15.22 22.09
N SER A 6 7.55 -15.66 22.40
CA SER A 6 8.64 -15.78 21.42
C SER A 6 8.38 -16.99 20.54
N VAL A 7 8.17 -16.79 19.24
CA VAL A 7 8.01 -17.89 18.29
C VAL A 7 9.33 -18.11 17.56
N SER A 8 9.95 -19.26 17.85
CA SER A 8 11.07 -19.85 17.11
C SER A 8 10.63 -20.25 15.71
N MET A 9 11.39 -19.87 14.68
CA MET A 9 11.14 -20.29 13.30
C MET A 9 11.94 -21.57 12.98
N PRO A 10 11.32 -22.62 12.46
CA PRO A 10 12.06 -23.78 11.95
C PRO A 10 12.87 -23.39 10.71
N MET A 11 14.17 -23.71 10.75
CA MET A 11 15.11 -23.61 9.64
C MET A 11 14.97 -24.85 8.76
N ASP A 12 14.13 -24.79 7.74
CA ASP A 12 14.10 -25.84 6.74
C ASP A 12 15.27 -25.66 5.75
N THR A 13 16.27 -26.52 5.96
CA THR A 13 17.21 -27.12 5.00
C THR A 13 17.39 -26.40 3.66
N TYR A 14 18.51 -25.69 3.49
CA TYR A 14 18.96 -25.20 2.19
C TYR A 14 20.16 -26.01 1.70
N GLY A 15 19.94 -26.80 0.64
CA GLY A 15 20.93 -27.67 0.01
C GLY A 15 22.02 -26.92 -0.77
N SER A 16 23.15 -27.61 -0.94
CA SER A 16 24.39 -27.21 -1.62
C SER A 16 24.20 -26.53 -2.98
N ILE A 17 25.03 -25.51 -3.21
CA ILE A 17 25.26 -24.85 -4.50
C ILE A 17 26.40 -25.54 -5.25
N ASN A 18 26.10 -26.18 -6.38
CA ASN A 18 27.07 -26.40 -7.45
C ASN A 18 26.34 -26.35 -8.80
N GLY A 19 26.70 -25.36 -9.63
CA GLY A 19 26.58 -25.41 -11.09
C GLY A 19 25.20 -25.15 -11.73
N GLY A 20 24.90 -23.87 -11.99
CA GLY A 20 24.30 -23.37 -13.25
C GLY A 20 22.79 -23.54 -13.51
N SER A 21 22.09 -22.43 -13.78
CA SER A 21 21.32 -22.14 -15.01
C SER A 21 20.60 -20.79 -14.86
N SER A 22 20.13 -20.18 -15.96
CA SER A 22 19.29 -18.97 -15.97
C SER A 22 18.03 -19.05 -15.07
N SER A 23 17.69 -20.24 -14.56
CA SER A 23 16.68 -20.49 -13.53
C SER A 23 17.05 -19.96 -12.13
N ASP A 24 18.33 -19.68 -11.84
CA ASP A 24 18.81 -19.29 -10.51
C ASP A 24 18.40 -17.87 -10.10
N ARG A 25 18.10 -17.01 -11.09
CA ARG A 25 17.69 -15.63 -10.85
C ARG A 25 16.32 -15.52 -10.15
N ALA A 26 15.47 -16.55 -10.29
CA ALA A 26 14.17 -16.63 -9.61
C ALA A 26 14.29 -16.84 -8.08
N LYS A 27 15.45 -17.30 -7.58
CA LYS A 27 15.69 -17.55 -6.14
C LYS A 27 16.14 -16.32 -5.36
N LEU A 28 16.45 -15.21 -6.05
CA LEU A 28 16.93 -13.96 -5.44
C LEU A 28 15.79 -12.96 -5.16
N MET A 29 14.55 -13.30 -5.53
CA MET A 29 13.43 -12.39 -5.26
C MET A 29 13.12 -12.40 -3.75
N PRO A 30 12.94 -11.22 -3.12
CA PRO A 30 12.51 -11.18 -1.74
C PRO A 30 11.17 -11.89 -1.65
N THR A 31 11.15 -13.01 -0.92
CA THR A 31 9.92 -13.76 -0.69
C THR A 31 8.93 -12.83 0.00
N LYS A 32 7.67 -12.92 -0.41
CA LYS A 32 6.60 -12.13 0.19
C LYS A 32 6.72 -12.23 1.71
N PRO A 33 6.84 -11.10 2.43
CA PRO A 33 7.06 -11.13 3.86
C PRO A 33 5.91 -11.91 4.50
N PRO A 34 6.20 -12.75 5.52
CA PRO A 34 5.18 -13.56 6.16
C PRO A 34 4.04 -12.63 6.60
N ARG A 35 2.81 -12.98 6.20
CA ARG A 35 1.62 -12.25 6.64
C ARG A 35 1.64 -12.27 8.18
N ARG A 36 1.58 -11.11 8.83
CA ARG A 36 1.42 -11.03 10.29
C ARG A 36 0.22 -11.92 10.67
N ALA A 37 0.42 -12.80 11.66
CA ALA A 37 -0.66 -13.56 12.27
C ALA A 37 -1.73 -12.55 12.72
N GLY A 38 -2.93 -12.66 12.17
CA GLY A 38 -4.02 -11.69 12.38
C GLY A 38 -4.54 -11.00 11.12
N GLY A 39 -3.99 -11.26 9.93
CA GLY A 39 -4.62 -10.91 8.65
C GLY A 39 -4.71 -9.41 8.32
N LEU A 40 -4.24 -8.52 9.20
CA LEU A 40 -4.28 -7.08 8.97
C LEU A 40 -3.39 -6.68 7.79
N ARG A 41 -4.03 -6.17 6.74
CA ARG A 41 -3.36 -5.50 5.61
C ARG A 41 -2.67 -4.24 6.17
N ARG A 42 -1.35 -4.11 5.98
CA ARG A 42 -0.64 -2.88 6.38
C ARG A 42 -1.11 -1.71 5.52
N ARG A 43 -1.64 -0.66 6.14
CA ARG A 43 -1.89 0.63 5.48
C ARG A 43 -0.57 1.30 5.16
N HIS A 44 -0.46 1.84 3.94
CA HIS A 44 0.74 2.54 3.48
C HIS A 44 0.53 4.04 3.54
N PHE A 45 -0.60 4.51 3.00
CA PHE A 45 -0.94 5.93 2.95
C PHE A 45 -2.41 6.15 3.31
N VAL A 46 -2.72 7.36 3.74
CA VAL A 46 -4.09 7.85 3.91
C VAL A 46 -4.20 9.17 3.17
N ILE A 47 -5.16 9.27 2.26
CA ILE A 47 -5.51 10.53 1.58
C ILE A 47 -6.69 11.13 2.33
N VAL A 48 -6.63 12.42 2.62
CA VAL A 48 -7.68 13.14 3.33
C VAL A 48 -8.04 14.40 2.57
N TRP A 49 -9.34 14.66 2.44
CA TRP A 49 -9.82 15.95 1.98
C TRP A 49 -11.11 16.33 2.70
N GLU A 50 -11.44 17.61 2.62
CA GLU A 50 -12.60 18.21 3.25
C GLU A 50 -13.51 18.83 2.20
N GLU A 51 -14.82 18.69 2.41
CA GLU A 51 -15.88 19.36 1.69
C GLU A 51 -16.64 20.23 2.69
N ASP A 52 -16.56 21.56 2.52
CA ASP A 52 -17.35 22.52 3.29
C ASP A 52 -18.80 22.49 2.79
N LEU A 53 -19.71 21.96 3.60
CA LEU A 53 -21.11 21.83 3.22
C LEU A 53 -21.82 23.18 3.16
N GLN A 54 -21.39 24.16 3.97
CA GLN A 54 -21.97 25.50 3.99
C GLN A 54 -21.61 26.31 2.74
N ARG A 55 -20.39 26.17 2.21
CA ARG A 55 -19.95 26.90 1.01
C ARG A 55 -20.70 26.46 -0.24
N ALA A 56 -21.18 25.21 -0.27
CA ALA A 56 -21.99 24.71 -1.37
C ALA A 56 -23.35 25.40 -1.47
N ASP A 57 -23.90 25.89 -0.35
CA ASP A 57 -25.15 26.66 -0.33
C ASP A 57 -24.93 28.12 -0.78
N ASP A 58 -23.75 28.68 -0.47
CA ASP A 58 -23.41 30.07 -0.81
C ASP A 58 -22.96 30.25 -2.27
N ASP A 59 -22.23 29.28 -2.84
CA ASP A 59 -21.74 29.30 -4.24
C ASP A 59 -21.66 27.86 -4.80
N PRO A 60 -22.75 27.33 -5.37
CA PRO A 60 -22.82 25.95 -5.87
C PRO A 60 -21.98 25.68 -7.13
N GLU A 61 -21.40 26.72 -7.73
CA GLU A 61 -20.81 26.64 -9.07
C GLU A 61 -19.32 26.96 -9.14
N ASP A 62 -18.57 26.92 -8.04
CA ASP A 62 -17.12 27.11 -8.04
C ASP A 62 -16.44 26.12 -9.04
N PRO A 63 -15.96 26.60 -10.20
CA PRO A 63 -15.37 25.74 -11.22
C PRO A 63 -14.11 25.03 -10.73
N TRP A 64 -13.45 25.58 -9.70
CA TRP A 64 -12.28 24.98 -9.08
C TRP A 64 -12.64 23.73 -8.27
N GLU A 65 -13.76 23.72 -7.56
CA GLU A 65 -14.24 22.55 -6.82
C GLU A 65 -14.59 21.39 -7.75
N GLN A 66 -15.26 21.69 -8.87
CA GLN A 66 -15.54 20.70 -9.91
C GLN A 66 -14.25 20.12 -10.49
N ARG A 67 -13.26 20.97 -10.77
CA ARG A 67 -11.98 20.52 -11.31
C ARG A 67 -11.20 19.64 -10.32
N LYS A 68 -11.21 19.98 -9.02
CA LYS A 68 -10.67 19.12 -7.96
C LYS A 68 -11.36 17.76 -7.92
N ALA A 69 -12.69 17.71 -8.05
CA ALA A 69 -13.44 16.45 -8.09
C ALA A 69 -13.04 15.56 -9.28
N VAL A 70 -12.85 16.15 -10.47
CA VAL A 70 -12.39 15.42 -11.66
C VAL A 70 -10.99 14.85 -11.47
N TYR A 71 -10.04 15.65 -10.94
CA TYR A 71 -8.69 15.17 -10.69
C TYR A 71 -8.65 14.06 -9.63
N ARG A 72 -9.46 14.17 -8.57
CA ARG A 72 -9.60 13.11 -7.55
C ARG A 72 -10.05 11.79 -8.17
N ARG A 73 -11.16 11.80 -8.92
CA ARG A 73 -11.69 10.61 -9.61
C ARG A 73 -10.66 9.98 -10.55
N ARG A 74 -9.93 10.81 -11.30
CA ARG A 74 -8.87 10.34 -12.21
C ARG A 74 -7.71 9.71 -11.43
N PHE A 75 -7.27 10.35 -10.36
CA PHE A 75 -6.18 9.86 -9.52
C PHE A 75 -6.52 8.51 -8.88
N GLU A 76 -7.70 8.40 -8.27
CA GLU A 76 -8.18 7.13 -7.71
C GLU A 76 -8.34 6.04 -8.77
N GLY A 77 -8.89 6.40 -9.94
CA GLY A 77 -9.03 5.48 -11.07
C GLY A 77 -7.68 4.93 -11.51
N ASN A 78 -6.64 5.77 -11.54
CA ASN A 78 -5.28 5.34 -11.86
C ASN A 78 -4.71 4.41 -10.78
N LEU A 79 -4.91 4.71 -9.50
CA LEU A 79 -4.47 3.85 -8.40
C LEU A 79 -5.14 2.46 -8.48
N ARG A 80 -6.44 2.40 -8.76
CA ARG A 80 -7.17 1.13 -8.96
C ARG A 80 -6.62 0.33 -10.14
N LYS A 81 -6.32 0.99 -11.27
CA LYS A 81 -5.74 0.34 -12.45
C LYS A 81 -4.38 -0.31 -12.18
N VAL A 82 -3.57 0.33 -11.33
CA VAL A 82 -2.26 -0.19 -10.93
C VAL A 82 -2.37 -1.35 -9.92
N GLY A 83 -3.57 -1.64 -9.42
CA GLY A 83 -3.80 -2.71 -8.44
C GLY A 83 -3.63 -2.25 -6.99
N VAL A 84 -3.53 -0.94 -6.73
CA VAL A 84 -3.59 -0.41 -5.37
C VAL A 84 -4.98 -0.63 -4.82
N GLN A 85 -5.05 -1.27 -3.66
CA GLN A 85 -6.30 -1.54 -2.99
C GLN A 85 -6.63 -0.39 -2.05
N MET A 86 -7.90 -0.02 -1.96
CA MET A 86 -8.35 1.19 -1.25
C MET A 86 -9.58 0.88 -0.41
N GLU A 87 -9.70 1.59 0.71
CA GLU A 87 -10.88 1.59 1.58
C GLU A 87 -11.24 3.05 1.85
N GLU A 88 -12.48 3.41 1.54
CA GLU A 88 -13.00 4.76 1.72
C GLU A 88 -13.82 4.82 3.01
N GLU A 89 -13.60 5.87 3.78
CA GLU A 89 -14.33 6.18 5.00
C GLU A 89 -14.65 7.68 4.99
N THR A 90 -15.86 8.03 5.40
CA THR A 90 -16.28 9.42 5.44
C THR A 90 -16.79 9.76 6.84
N SER A 91 -16.34 10.89 7.35
CA SER A 91 -16.82 11.46 8.60
C SER A 91 -17.58 12.74 8.28
N THR A 92 -18.89 12.73 8.54
CA THR A 92 -19.76 13.89 8.33
C THR A 92 -20.03 14.56 9.67
N SER A 93 -19.77 15.86 9.73
CA SER A 93 -20.20 16.76 10.79
C SER A 93 -21.26 17.72 10.26
N GLU A 94 -21.81 18.57 11.11
CA GLU A 94 -22.92 19.47 10.78
C GLU A 94 -22.58 20.47 9.65
N LYS A 95 -21.31 20.90 9.56
CA LYS A 95 -20.86 21.92 8.61
C LYS A 95 -19.87 21.42 7.57
N LYS A 96 -19.27 20.26 7.82
CA LYS A 96 -18.05 19.78 7.16
C LYS A 96 -18.12 18.29 6.94
N LYS A 97 -17.67 17.84 5.77
CA LYS A 97 -17.57 16.43 5.43
C LYS A 97 -16.12 16.10 5.11
N ILE A 98 -15.51 15.24 5.93
CA ILE A 98 -14.12 14.82 5.77
C ILE A 98 -14.10 13.42 5.20
N HIS A 99 -13.31 13.22 4.16
CA HIS A 99 -13.16 11.94 3.49
C HIS A 99 -11.77 11.39 3.71
N PHE A 100 -11.69 10.08 3.92
CA PHE A 100 -10.47 9.34 4.18
C PHE A 100 -10.38 8.18 3.20
N ILE A 101 -9.31 8.11 2.42
CA ILE A 101 -8.99 6.94 1.61
C ILE A 101 -7.74 6.28 2.18
N LYS A 102 -7.91 5.09 2.74
CA LYS A 102 -6.82 4.24 3.22
C LYS A 102 -6.28 3.42 2.04
N LEU A 103 -5.01 3.59 1.74
CA LEU A 103 -4.31 2.89 0.66
C LEU A 103 -3.53 1.68 1.19
N PHE A 104 -3.69 0.58 0.48
CA PHE A 104 -3.00 -0.68 0.71
C PHE A 104 -2.35 -1.12 -0.60
N VAL A 105 -1.03 -1.11 -0.65
CA VAL A 105 -0.29 -1.54 -1.83
C VAL A 105 0.03 -3.03 -1.70
N PRO A 106 -0.42 -3.89 -2.64
CA PRO A 106 0.00 -5.29 -2.66
C PRO A 106 1.51 -5.42 -2.81
N TRP A 107 2.07 -6.51 -2.27
CA TRP A 107 3.50 -6.80 -2.35
C TRP A 107 4.02 -6.76 -3.80
N ASP A 108 3.29 -7.38 -4.71
CA ASP A 108 3.70 -7.52 -6.11
C ASP A 108 3.80 -6.15 -6.81
N VAL A 109 2.88 -5.24 -6.48
CA VAL A 109 2.91 -3.84 -6.96
C VAL A 109 4.10 -3.08 -6.35
N MET A 110 4.39 -3.28 -5.06
CA MET A 110 5.56 -2.66 -4.42
C MET A 110 6.87 -3.15 -5.04
N CYS A 111 7.01 -4.45 -5.29
CA CYS A 111 8.19 -5.02 -5.94
C CYS A 111 8.37 -4.47 -7.35
N TYR A 112 7.30 -4.44 -8.15
CA TYR A 112 7.35 -3.88 -9.51
C TYR A 112 7.89 -2.44 -9.52
N TYR A 113 7.36 -1.56 -8.67
CA TYR A 113 7.84 -0.18 -8.61
C TYR A 113 9.20 -0.04 -7.92
N ALA A 114 9.56 -0.92 -6.99
CA ALA A 114 10.91 -0.92 -6.42
C ALA A 114 11.97 -1.26 -7.48
N GLU A 115 11.65 -2.16 -8.41
CA GLU A 115 12.51 -2.49 -9.55
C GLU A 115 12.62 -1.31 -10.53
N ASP A 116 11.48 -0.71 -10.91
CA ASP A 116 11.43 0.43 -11.83
C ASP A 116 12.17 1.66 -11.27
N LEU A 117 12.04 1.90 -9.96
CA LEU A 117 12.73 2.97 -9.23
C LEU A 117 14.17 2.62 -8.83
N CYS A 118 14.66 1.41 -9.16
CA CYS A 118 16.00 0.94 -8.82
C CYS A 118 16.33 1.03 -7.31
N LEU A 119 15.35 0.75 -6.44
CA LEU A 119 15.55 0.78 -4.99
C LEU A 119 16.50 -0.34 -4.55
N ARG A 120 17.61 0.03 -3.89
CA ARG A 120 18.58 -0.93 -3.36
C ARG A 120 18.11 -1.45 -2.00
N ALA A 121 17.98 -2.77 -1.88
CA ALA A 121 17.79 -3.45 -0.60
C ALA A 121 19.12 -4.09 -0.15
N PRO A 122 19.39 -4.17 1.16
CA PRO A 122 20.56 -4.89 1.66
C PRO A 122 20.45 -6.38 1.30
N LEU A 123 21.50 -6.90 0.66
CA LEU A 123 21.63 -8.32 0.40
C LEU A 123 22.09 -8.99 1.69
N GLN A 124 21.34 -9.96 2.18
CA GLN A 124 21.73 -10.72 3.36
C GLN A 124 22.93 -11.61 3.01
N VAL A 125 24.13 -11.20 3.43
CA VAL A 125 25.33 -12.02 3.34
C VAL A 125 25.32 -12.94 4.57
N ARG A 126 25.23 -14.26 4.36
CA ARG A 126 25.58 -15.22 5.42
C ARG A 126 27.11 -15.20 5.52
N LEU A 127 27.62 -14.62 6.61
CA LEU A 127 28.98 -14.85 7.09
C LEU A 127 29.02 -16.16 7.88
#